data_AF-A0A1R3W7T3-F1
#
_entry.id   AF-A0A1R3W7T3-F1
#
_cell.length_a   1.000
_cell.length_b   1.000
_cell.length_c   1.000
_cell.angle_alpha   90.00
_cell.angle_beta   90.00
_cell.angle_gamma   90.00
#
_symmetry.space_group_name_H-M   'P 1'
#
loop_
_entity.id
_entity.type
_entity.pdbx_description
1 polymer ?
#
loop_
_entity_poly.entity_id
_entity_poly.type
_entity_poly.pdbx_seq_one_letter_code
_entity_poly.pdbx_strand_id
1 'polypeptide(L)'
;MTARVEQAVAVLRAVAGRTDPTAPLPLAAIARPAGIGLSTASRLCAELADAGLLRRADGYGTYGVGARAVALSGRAAAALGPTVHFELHRLAQDTAETVVLAAPEAGGARIVATVASGWTLHVPALIGDRVDDTRRALVRAASPDGAGEVVVESQTGRAVEIAVALTAPDGRRVAVLAVSLPVYRAARARPRIRRLLTDARHAFERALARMHRPTPARAAPAARADGPTAAPTRAIEAAVRMVEAIADFPRSVTAAASAAGLRLDRARRLADTLVRTGLLARDAETDVLHVDPAIHAWHRAAYAPTLALVGPARAAATAQQAGACVFVTTLTGMRSFTMVEHIEPLGEGLRMAPWLGRPHPLVGSDGGPTLAMDFDAAQLAQLFPRRHGAAEYDQFVRRVERVRADGTLTMRSIDEFGITSISAPVRDAAGLVAAAACIVGATEDVSSRLPELRAAALDLAATLSHDLGATCPRSTPTGDGVGPATIPPPR
;
A
#
# COMPACT_ATOMS: atom_id res chain seq x y z
N MET A 1 14.85 13.49 26.87
CA MET A 1 14.21 13.72 25.54
C MET A 1 14.26 12.47 24.68
N THR A 2 15.44 11.90 24.43
CA THR A 2 15.67 10.72 23.56
C THR A 2 14.92 9.49 24.05
N ALA A 3 15.04 9.09 25.32
CA ALA A 3 14.33 7.93 25.88
C ALA A 3 12.79 7.99 25.73
N ARG A 4 12.20 9.19 25.86
CA ARG A 4 10.75 9.39 25.64
C ARG A 4 10.36 9.15 24.18
N VAL A 5 11.18 9.62 23.24
CA VAL A 5 10.96 9.37 21.80
C VAL A 5 11.11 7.87 21.50
N GLU A 6 12.12 7.21 22.06
CA GLU A 6 12.32 5.76 21.87
C GLU A 6 11.10 4.95 22.30
N GLN A 7 10.57 5.24 23.51
CA GLN A 7 9.36 4.60 24.02
C GLN A 7 8.13 4.94 23.18
N ALA A 8 8.01 6.17 22.68
CA ALA A 8 6.91 6.58 21.82
C ALA A 8 6.92 5.83 20.48
N VAL A 9 8.11 5.64 19.89
CA VAL A 9 8.27 4.84 18.68
C VAL A 9 7.90 3.38 18.93
N ALA A 10 8.34 2.80 20.05
CA ALA A 10 7.98 1.43 20.41
C ALA A 10 6.45 1.26 20.54
N VAL A 11 5.78 2.22 21.20
CA VAL A 11 4.31 2.25 21.29
C VAL A 11 3.66 2.37 19.92
N LEU A 12 4.14 3.28 19.06
CA LEU A 12 3.60 3.47 17.71
C LEU A 12 3.72 2.18 16.88
N ARG A 13 4.90 1.55 16.88
CA ARG A 13 5.14 0.30 16.13
C ARG A 13 4.31 -0.86 16.67
N ALA A 14 4.09 -0.94 17.98
CA ALA A 14 3.23 -1.97 18.58
C ALA A 14 1.77 -1.88 18.11
N VAL A 15 1.27 -0.68 17.84
CA VAL A 15 -0.09 -0.46 17.32
C VAL A 15 -0.14 -0.59 15.80
N ALA A 16 0.69 0.19 15.10
CA ALA A 16 0.63 0.37 13.65
C ALA A 16 1.27 -0.78 12.85
N GLY A 17 2.18 -1.55 13.47
CA GLY A 17 2.85 -2.66 12.82
C GLY A 17 2.01 -3.94 12.71
N ARG A 18 0.80 -3.99 13.27
CA ARG A 18 -0.06 -5.19 13.26
C ARG A 18 -0.66 -5.45 11.87
N THR A 19 -1.18 -6.66 11.68
CA THR A 19 -1.94 -7.07 10.49
C THR A 19 -3.25 -6.33 10.31
N ASP A 20 -3.90 -5.98 11.42
CA ASP A 20 -4.96 -4.97 11.47
C ASP A 20 -4.54 -3.86 12.45
N PRO A 21 -3.98 -2.75 11.93
CA PRO A 21 -3.56 -1.64 12.78
C PRO A 21 -4.74 -0.77 13.22
N THR A 22 -5.94 -0.94 12.65
CA THR A 22 -7.15 -0.16 12.96
C THR A 22 -7.93 -0.73 14.14
N ALA A 23 -7.86 -2.05 14.35
CA ALA A 23 -8.53 -2.76 15.43
C ALA A 23 -8.16 -2.19 16.81
N PRO A 24 -9.11 -2.01 17.75
CA PRO A 24 -8.81 -1.53 19.10
C PRO A 24 -7.76 -2.39 19.81
N LEU A 25 -6.66 -1.79 20.27
CA LEU A 25 -5.61 -2.46 21.06
C LEU A 25 -5.58 -1.92 22.50
N PRO A 26 -5.84 -2.76 23.52
CA PRO A 26 -5.82 -2.32 24.92
C PRO A 26 -4.42 -1.87 25.39
N LEU A 27 -4.37 -0.88 26.29
CA LEU A 27 -3.11 -0.36 26.85
C LEU A 27 -2.14 -1.43 27.37
N ALA A 28 -2.64 -2.49 28.01
CA ALA A 28 -1.78 -3.58 28.50
C ALA A 28 -1.08 -4.36 27.37
N ALA A 29 -1.77 -4.53 26.24
CA ALA A 29 -1.22 -5.17 25.04
C ALA A 29 -0.25 -4.25 24.28
N ILE A 30 -0.32 -2.94 24.48
CA ILE A 30 0.66 -1.97 23.98
C ILE A 30 1.89 -1.92 24.88
N ALA A 31 1.68 -1.84 26.20
CA ALA A 31 2.74 -1.66 27.19
C ALA A 31 3.73 -2.84 27.24
N ARG A 32 3.23 -4.07 27.11
CA ARG A 32 4.01 -5.31 27.17
C ARG A 32 5.10 -5.38 26.07
N PRO A 33 4.78 -5.33 24.76
CA PRO A 33 5.81 -5.36 23.72
C PRO A 33 6.69 -4.11 23.69
N ALA A 34 6.18 -2.96 24.16
CA ALA A 34 6.98 -1.74 24.29
C ALA A 34 7.93 -1.74 25.51
N GLY A 35 7.80 -2.72 26.42
CA GLY A 35 8.67 -2.85 27.60
C GLY A 35 8.52 -1.71 28.62
N ILE A 36 7.32 -1.12 28.74
CA ILE A 36 7.07 0.04 29.60
C ILE A 36 5.91 -0.19 30.57
N GLY A 37 5.89 0.53 31.70
CA GLY A 37 4.79 0.49 32.66
C GLY A 37 3.49 1.12 32.12
N LEU A 38 2.34 0.65 32.62
CA LEU A 38 0.99 1.08 32.16
C LEU A 38 0.77 2.59 32.24
N SER A 39 1.24 3.25 33.31
CA SER A 39 1.10 4.71 33.48
C SER A 39 1.90 5.49 32.44
N THR A 40 3.07 4.98 32.03
CA THR A 40 3.88 5.55 30.95
C THR A 40 3.25 5.28 29.59
N ALA A 41 2.78 4.05 29.35
CA ALA A 41 2.06 3.70 28.12
C ALA A 41 0.82 4.58 27.92
N SER A 42 0.01 4.79 28.96
CA SER A 42 -1.18 5.65 28.92
C SER A 42 -0.84 7.08 28.50
N ARG A 43 0.16 7.70 29.14
CA ARG A 43 0.61 9.07 28.80
C ARG A 43 1.17 9.17 27.38
N LEU A 44 1.96 8.19 26.94
CA LEU A 44 2.50 8.17 25.58
C LEU A 44 1.43 7.95 24.53
N CYS A 45 0.46 7.06 24.78
CA CYS A 45 -0.65 6.84 23.85
C CYS A 45 -1.53 8.09 23.73
N ALA A 46 -1.79 8.80 24.83
CA ALA A 46 -2.49 10.07 24.79
C ALA A 46 -1.72 11.13 23.98
N GLU A 47 -0.42 11.29 24.22
CA GLU A 47 0.40 12.26 23.46
C GLU A 47 0.52 11.90 21.97
N LEU A 48 0.63 10.61 21.63
CA LEU A 48 0.62 10.14 20.25
C LEU A 48 -0.74 10.30 19.58
N ALA A 49 -1.83 10.19 20.33
CA ALA A 49 -3.18 10.46 19.85
C ALA A 49 -3.39 11.95 19.59
N ASP A 50 -2.93 12.82 20.51
CA ASP A 50 -2.94 14.28 20.32
C ASP A 50 -2.11 14.69 19.10
N ALA A 51 -1.03 13.96 18.80
CA ALA A 51 -0.20 14.16 17.61
C ALA A 51 -0.79 13.54 16.32
N GLY A 52 -1.93 12.84 16.41
CA GLY A 52 -2.60 12.17 15.29
C GLY A 52 -1.95 10.88 14.79
N LEU A 53 -0.92 10.38 15.47
CA LEU A 53 -0.24 9.13 15.13
C LEU A 53 -0.99 7.88 15.62
N LEU A 54 -1.72 8.03 16.72
CA LEU A 54 -2.69 7.05 17.20
C LEU A 54 -4.10 7.64 17.16
N ARG A 55 -5.10 6.78 17.23
CA ARG A 55 -6.50 7.16 17.43
C ARG A 55 -7.01 6.44 18.67
N ARG A 56 -7.81 7.12 19.50
CA ARG A 56 -8.59 6.45 20.55
C ARG A 56 -9.65 5.58 19.87
N ALA A 57 -9.64 4.29 20.16
CA ALA A 57 -10.56 3.34 19.56
C ALA A 57 -11.76 3.08 20.47
N ASP A 58 -12.68 2.23 20.03
CA ASP A 58 -13.85 1.87 20.82
C ASP A 58 -13.42 1.05 22.04
N GLY A 59 -14.00 1.37 23.20
CA GLY A 59 -13.62 0.80 24.48
C GLY A 59 -12.61 1.65 25.26
N TYR A 60 -12.75 1.66 26.58
CA TYR A 60 -11.90 2.49 27.44
C TYR A 60 -10.43 2.03 27.37
N GLY A 61 -9.53 2.98 27.09
CA GLY A 61 -8.09 2.71 27.08
C GLY A 61 -7.62 1.83 25.92
N THR A 62 -8.33 1.84 24.78
CA THR A 62 -7.90 1.17 23.55
C THR A 62 -7.43 2.19 22.51
N TYR A 63 -6.49 1.78 21.67
CA TYR A 63 -5.93 2.62 20.62
C TYR A 63 -5.81 1.85 19.30
N GLY A 64 -5.98 2.57 18.19
CA GLY A 64 -5.66 2.11 16.83
C GLY A 64 -4.68 3.08 16.17
N VAL A 65 -4.24 2.77 14.95
CA VAL A 65 -3.40 3.67 14.17
C VAL A 65 -4.16 4.96 13.83
N GLY A 66 -3.46 6.09 13.91
CA GLY A 66 -4.01 7.40 13.55
C GLY A 66 -3.78 7.75 12.08
N ALA A 67 -4.62 8.64 11.54
CA ALA A 67 -4.58 9.04 10.13
C ALA A 67 -3.22 9.65 9.72
N ARG A 68 -2.54 10.37 10.63
CA ARG A 68 -1.21 10.96 10.34
C ARG A 68 -0.15 9.87 10.16
N ALA A 69 -0.22 8.78 10.91
CA ALA A 69 0.69 7.64 10.76
C ALA A 69 0.44 6.87 9.45
N VAL A 70 -0.83 6.72 9.05
CA VAL A 70 -1.21 6.14 7.75
C VAL A 70 -0.70 7.02 6.59
N ALA A 71 -0.91 8.33 6.66
CA ALA A 71 -0.41 9.28 5.66
C ALA A 71 1.12 9.28 5.57
N LEU A 72 1.82 9.26 6.70
CA LEU A 72 3.28 9.17 6.74
C LEU A 72 3.79 7.89 6.08
N SER A 73 3.16 6.75 6.39
CA SER A 73 3.45 5.45 5.81
C SER A 73 3.25 5.43 4.28
N GLY A 74 2.13 5.98 3.81
CA GLY A 74 1.84 6.12 2.38
C GLY A 74 2.84 7.01 1.65
N ARG A 75 3.15 8.18 2.20
CA ARG A 75 4.17 9.10 1.65
C ARG A 75 5.54 8.44 1.51
N ALA A 76 6.00 7.77 2.56
CA ALA A 76 7.26 7.02 2.52
C ALA A 76 7.26 5.91 1.45
N ALA A 77 6.11 5.26 1.24
CA ALA A 77 5.96 4.19 0.28
C ALA A 77 5.75 4.66 -1.17
N ALA A 78 5.33 5.90 -1.40
CA ALA A 78 4.79 6.38 -2.68
C ALA A 78 5.76 6.21 -3.85
N ALA A 79 7.03 6.56 -3.66
CA ALA A 79 8.02 6.51 -4.74
C ALA A 79 8.32 5.07 -5.22
N LEU A 80 8.30 4.08 -4.33
CA LEU A 80 8.47 2.66 -4.69
C LEU A 80 7.14 1.98 -5.03
N GLY A 81 6.01 2.61 -4.69
CA GLY A 81 4.66 2.11 -4.80
C GLY A 81 4.34 1.47 -6.16
N PRO A 82 4.54 2.18 -7.30
CA PRO A 82 4.26 1.63 -8.62
C PRO A 82 5.07 0.36 -8.94
N THR A 83 6.35 0.31 -8.55
CA THR A 83 7.20 -0.87 -8.74
C THR A 83 6.75 -2.03 -7.85
N VAL A 84 6.40 -1.76 -6.58
CA VAL A 84 5.82 -2.77 -5.67
C VAL A 84 4.52 -3.33 -6.27
N HIS A 85 3.63 -2.44 -6.71
CA HIS A 85 2.32 -2.82 -7.22
C HIS A 85 2.45 -3.69 -8.47
N PHE A 86 3.24 -3.28 -9.46
CA PHE A 86 3.42 -4.04 -10.70
C PHE A 86 4.17 -5.36 -10.48
N GLU A 87 5.35 -5.35 -9.86
CA GLU A 87 6.18 -6.55 -9.79
C GLU A 87 5.54 -7.66 -8.95
N LEU A 88 4.84 -7.33 -7.86
CA LEU A 88 4.15 -8.34 -7.06
C LEU A 88 3.00 -8.99 -7.86
N HIS A 89 2.20 -8.21 -8.58
CA HIS A 89 1.11 -8.74 -9.41
C HIS A 89 1.65 -9.56 -10.60
N ARG A 90 2.71 -9.10 -11.25
CA ARG A 90 3.38 -9.82 -12.34
C ARG A 90 3.91 -11.17 -11.86
N LEU A 91 4.64 -11.18 -10.75
CA LEU A 91 5.15 -12.42 -10.14
C LEU A 91 4.03 -13.36 -9.72
N ALA A 92 2.97 -12.86 -9.11
CA ALA A 92 1.84 -13.68 -8.69
C ALA A 92 1.11 -14.28 -9.91
N GLN A 93 0.93 -13.51 -10.98
CA GLN A 93 0.33 -13.97 -12.23
C GLN A 93 1.20 -15.01 -12.93
N ASP A 94 2.51 -14.82 -12.97
CA ASP A 94 3.44 -15.74 -13.61
C ASP A 94 3.64 -17.03 -12.81
N THR A 95 3.71 -16.95 -11.49
CA THR A 95 3.98 -18.10 -10.62
C THR A 95 2.71 -18.83 -10.19
N ALA A 96 1.58 -18.12 -10.13
CA ALA A 96 0.35 -18.51 -9.44
C ALA A 96 0.51 -18.74 -7.92
N GLU A 97 1.61 -18.30 -7.32
CA GLU A 97 1.94 -18.52 -5.91
C GLU A 97 1.90 -17.20 -5.11
N THR A 98 2.03 -17.31 -3.78
CA THR A 98 2.03 -16.14 -2.91
C THR A 98 3.35 -15.39 -3.08
N VAL A 99 3.26 -14.09 -3.35
CA VAL A 99 4.43 -13.21 -3.47
C VAL A 99 4.48 -12.27 -2.27
N VAL A 100 5.66 -12.12 -1.69
CA VAL A 100 5.88 -11.39 -0.43
C VAL A 100 6.99 -10.39 -0.62
N LEU A 101 6.77 -9.15 -0.19
CA LEU A 101 7.81 -8.16 0.03
C LEU A 101 7.91 -7.91 1.54
N ALA A 102 9.09 -8.06 2.11
CA ALA A 102 9.34 -7.81 3.52
C ALA A 102 10.49 -6.82 3.74
N ALA A 103 10.38 -6.01 4.79
CA ALA A 103 11.44 -5.15 5.27
C ALA A 103 12.21 -5.85 6.40
N PRO A 104 13.55 -5.76 6.44
CA PRO A 104 14.33 -6.25 7.58
C PRO A 104 13.91 -5.56 8.88
N GLU A 105 13.84 -6.31 9.97
CA GLU A 105 13.71 -5.78 11.32
C GLU A 105 14.71 -6.47 12.26
N ALA A 106 15.04 -5.85 13.39
CA ALA A 106 15.90 -6.50 14.39
C ALA A 106 15.33 -7.87 14.78
N GLY A 107 16.06 -8.95 14.50
CA GLY A 107 15.66 -10.33 14.80
C GLY A 107 14.61 -10.93 13.84
N GLY A 108 14.38 -10.37 12.66
CA GLY A 108 13.41 -10.92 11.71
C GLY A 108 13.17 -10.06 10.47
N ALA A 109 11.97 -10.17 9.91
CA ALA A 109 11.48 -9.31 8.83
C ALA A 109 9.99 -9.02 9.02
N ARG A 110 9.52 -7.85 8.57
CA ARG A 110 8.10 -7.50 8.54
C ARG A 110 7.58 -7.56 7.11
N ILE A 111 6.47 -8.25 6.87
CA ILE A 111 5.81 -8.26 5.57
C ILE A 111 5.18 -6.87 5.33
N VAL A 112 5.63 -6.18 4.28
CA VAL A 112 5.18 -4.81 3.95
C VAL A 112 4.26 -4.75 2.75
N ALA A 113 4.26 -5.79 1.90
CA ALA A 113 3.29 -5.98 0.82
C ALA A 113 3.22 -7.46 0.45
N THR A 114 2.07 -7.90 -0.06
CA THR A 114 1.89 -9.27 -0.55
C THR A 114 0.80 -9.31 -1.62
N VAL A 115 0.92 -10.26 -2.54
CA VAL A 115 -0.16 -10.70 -3.41
C VAL A 115 -0.36 -12.19 -3.17
N ALA A 116 -1.54 -12.54 -2.66
CA ALA A 116 -1.87 -13.92 -2.33
C ALA A 116 -2.01 -14.78 -3.59
N SER A 117 -1.69 -16.06 -3.44
CA SER A 117 -1.96 -17.06 -4.49
C SER A 117 -3.45 -17.13 -4.83
N GLY A 118 -3.75 -17.37 -6.11
CA GLY A 118 -5.11 -17.67 -6.55
C GLY A 118 -5.56 -19.12 -6.25
N TRP A 119 -4.68 -19.97 -5.71
CA TRP A 119 -5.02 -21.34 -5.33
C TRP A 119 -5.71 -21.38 -3.98
N THR A 120 -6.76 -22.21 -3.85
CA THR A 120 -7.42 -22.48 -2.56
C THR A 120 -6.42 -22.96 -1.51
N LEU A 121 -5.46 -23.82 -1.91
CA LEU A 121 -4.36 -24.29 -1.05
C LEU A 121 -3.05 -23.58 -1.43
N HIS A 122 -2.62 -22.68 -0.54
CA HIS A 122 -1.43 -21.85 -0.71
C HIS A 122 -0.72 -21.59 0.62
N VAL A 123 0.48 -21.01 0.57
CA VAL A 123 1.20 -20.52 1.74
C VAL A 123 0.74 -19.10 2.02
N PRO A 124 0.06 -18.81 3.15
CA PRO A 124 -0.46 -17.48 3.43
C PRO A 124 0.67 -16.50 3.83
N ALA A 125 0.42 -15.22 3.60
CA ALA A 125 1.23 -14.12 4.11
C ALA A 125 0.31 -12.91 4.34
N LEU A 126 0.37 -12.29 5.52
CA LEU A 126 -0.40 -11.08 5.81
C LEU A 126 0.52 -9.88 5.90
N ILE A 127 0.06 -8.75 5.37
CA ILE A 127 0.76 -7.47 5.54
C ILE A 127 0.78 -7.14 7.03
N GLY A 128 1.92 -6.68 7.54
CA GLY A 128 2.11 -6.40 8.97
C GLY A 128 2.60 -7.62 9.77
N ASP A 129 2.56 -8.84 9.23
CA ASP A 129 3.15 -10.00 9.92
C ASP A 129 4.64 -9.80 10.16
N ARG A 130 5.08 -10.12 11.38
CA ARG A 130 6.50 -10.22 11.73
C ARG A 130 6.91 -11.67 11.62
N VAL A 131 7.95 -11.93 10.82
CA VAL A 131 8.56 -13.23 10.62
C VAL A 131 9.89 -13.26 11.37
N ASP A 132 9.97 -14.08 12.40
CA ASP A 132 11.10 -14.23 13.32
C ASP A 132 11.80 -15.60 13.23
N ASP A 133 11.21 -16.58 12.53
CA ASP A 133 11.85 -17.86 12.25
C ASP A 133 13.08 -17.68 11.33
N THR A 134 14.26 -17.72 11.94
CA THR A 134 15.56 -17.52 11.28
C THR A 134 15.91 -18.59 10.24
N ARG A 135 15.15 -19.69 10.17
CA ARG A 135 15.32 -20.73 9.14
C ARG A 135 14.70 -20.33 7.80
N ARG A 136 13.73 -19.41 7.80
CA ARG A 136 13.02 -18.99 6.60
C ARG A 136 13.92 -18.19 5.66
N ALA A 137 13.79 -18.43 4.35
CA ALA A 137 14.56 -17.76 3.32
C ALA A 137 14.36 -16.24 3.34
N LEU A 138 13.14 -15.78 3.64
CA LEU A 138 12.81 -14.36 3.80
C LEU A 138 13.69 -13.68 4.87
N VAL A 139 13.89 -14.33 6.02
CA VAL A 139 14.69 -13.80 7.12
C VAL A 139 16.19 -13.96 6.84
N ARG A 140 16.60 -15.10 6.30
CA ARG A 140 18.01 -15.35 5.92
C ARG A 140 18.51 -14.38 4.86
N ALA A 141 17.69 -14.06 3.85
CA ALA A 141 18.02 -13.07 2.83
C ALA A 141 18.06 -11.64 3.40
N ALA A 142 17.26 -11.33 4.42
CA ALA A 142 17.27 -10.03 5.09
C ALA A 142 18.54 -9.80 5.93
N SER A 143 19.11 -10.87 6.50
CA SER A 143 20.27 -10.78 7.40
C SER A 143 21.51 -10.22 6.68
N PRO A 144 22.24 -9.25 7.25
CA PRO A 144 23.49 -8.74 6.66
C PRO A 144 24.55 -9.84 6.49
N ASP A 145 24.56 -10.83 7.38
CA ASP A 145 25.45 -12.01 7.34
C ASP A 145 24.97 -13.08 6.36
N GLY A 146 23.86 -12.86 5.66
CA GLY A 146 23.35 -13.81 4.67
C GLY A 146 24.43 -14.03 3.62
N ALA A 147 24.98 -15.26 3.60
CA ALA A 147 25.99 -15.74 2.67
C ALA A 147 25.73 -15.21 1.26
N GLY A 148 26.78 -14.93 0.48
CA GLY A 148 26.73 -14.31 -0.87
C GLY A 148 25.89 -15.03 -1.94
N GLU A 149 24.99 -15.93 -1.55
CA GLU A 149 23.90 -16.46 -2.34
C GLU A 149 22.93 -15.35 -2.79
N VAL A 150 22.88 -15.15 -4.10
CA VAL A 150 21.96 -14.21 -4.76
C VAL A 150 20.49 -14.59 -4.52
N VAL A 151 20.20 -15.89 -4.37
CA VAL A 151 18.86 -16.43 -4.14
C VAL A 151 18.91 -17.45 -3.00
N VAL A 152 18.12 -17.22 -1.96
CA VAL A 152 18.04 -18.08 -0.77
C VAL A 152 16.77 -18.92 -0.84
N GLU A 153 16.87 -20.20 -0.52
CA GLU A 153 15.73 -21.12 -0.44
C GLU A 153 15.63 -21.74 0.95
N SER A 154 14.41 -21.98 1.41
CA SER A 154 14.12 -22.68 2.65
C SER A 154 12.87 -23.55 2.48
N GLN A 155 12.77 -24.57 3.32
CA GLN A 155 11.55 -25.36 3.47
C GLN A 155 11.22 -25.49 4.95
N THR A 156 10.03 -25.04 5.33
CA THR A 156 9.48 -25.20 6.68
C THR A 156 8.20 -26.02 6.59
N GLY A 157 8.26 -27.28 7.03
CA GLY A 157 7.16 -28.23 6.87
C GLY A 157 6.80 -28.45 5.39
N ARG A 158 5.57 -28.08 5.00
CA ARG A 158 5.06 -28.19 3.62
C ARG A 158 5.19 -26.91 2.80
N ALA A 159 5.75 -25.84 3.37
CA ALA A 159 5.98 -24.58 2.68
C ALA A 159 7.44 -24.49 2.21
N VAL A 160 7.62 -24.18 0.94
CA VAL A 160 8.89 -23.76 0.34
C VAL A 160 8.84 -22.25 0.16
N GLU A 161 9.97 -21.60 0.36
CA GLU A 161 10.13 -20.17 0.16
C GLU A 161 11.44 -19.91 -0.57
N ILE A 162 11.39 -19.13 -1.65
CA ILE A 162 12.54 -18.72 -2.45
C ILE A 162 12.58 -17.20 -2.41
N ALA A 163 13.69 -16.62 -1.97
CA ALA A 163 13.82 -15.20 -1.65
C ALA A 163 15.09 -14.58 -2.24
N VAL A 164 15.02 -13.29 -2.55
CA VAL A 164 16.14 -12.45 -2.99
C VAL A 164 16.17 -11.15 -2.19
N ALA A 165 17.36 -10.75 -1.76
CA ALA A 165 17.53 -9.45 -1.11
C ALA A 165 17.46 -8.32 -2.16
N LEU A 166 16.85 -7.20 -1.77
CA LEU A 166 16.80 -5.96 -2.53
C LEU A 166 17.78 -4.97 -1.90
N THR A 167 18.77 -4.56 -2.68
CA THR A 167 19.89 -3.75 -2.19
C THR A 167 19.78 -2.33 -2.73
N ALA A 168 19.88 -1.34 -1.85
CA ALA A 168 19.99 0.05 -2.24
C ALA A 168 21.39 0.34 -2.84
N PRO A 169 21.59 1.44 -3.59
CA PRO A 169 22.90 1.78 -4.18
C PRO A 169 24.03 1.91 -3.16
N ASP A 170 23.71 2.22 -1.91
CA ASP A 170 24.63 2.31 -0.77
C ASP A 170 24.99 0.94 -0.14
N GLY A 171 24.58 -0.16 -0.78
CA GLY A 171 24.87 -1.52 -0.33
C GLY A 171 23.96 -2.03 0.79
N ARG A 172 23.05 -1.21 1.33
CA ARG A 172 22.11 -1.66 2.38
C ARG A 172 21.05 -2.58 1.80
N ARG A 173 20.76 -3.68 2.50
CA ARG A 173 19.59 -4.52 2.24
C ARG A 173 18.36 -3.80 2.79
N VAL A 174 17.51 -3.29 1.90
CA VAL A 174 16.34 -2.47 2.29
C VAL A 174 15.04 -3.27 2.30
N ALA A 175 14.98 -4.37 1.55
CA ALA A 175 13.83 -5.25 1.48
C ALA A 175 14.24 -6.65 1.01
N VAL A 176 13.33 -7.60 1.13
CA VAL A 176 13.45 -8.95 0.61
C VAL A 176 12.19 -9.27 -0.18
N LEU A 177 12.37 -9.80 -1.38
CA LEU A 177 11.29 -10.28 -2.24
C LEU A 177 11.30 -11.80 -2.22
N ALA A 178 10.15 -12.42 -1.99
CA ALA A 178 10.02 -13.87 -1.92
C ALA A 178 8.79 -14.40 -2.63
N VAL A 179 8.86 -15.65 -3.08
CA VAL A 179 7.73 -16.46 -3.52
C VAL A 179 7.59 -17.65 -2.56
N SER A 180 6.41 -17.80 -2.00
CA SER A 180 6.07 -18.86 -1.05
C SER A 180 5.05 -19.81 -1.68
N LEU A 181 5.36 -21.12 -1.67
CA LEU A 181 4.58 -22.14 -2.35
C LEU A 181 4.62 -23.50 -1.62
N PRO A 182 3.63 -24.37 -1.80
CA PRO A 182 3.66 -25.71 -1.27
C PRO A 182 4.75 -26.59 -1.90
N VAL A 183 5.35 -27.47 -1.10
CA VAL A 183 6.48 -28.34 -1.48
C VAL A 183 6.24 -29.16 -2.76
N TYR A 184 5.02 -29.65 -2.97
CA TYR A 184 4.68 -30.48 -4.13
C TYR A 184 4.57 -29.68 -5.45
N ARG A 185 4.47 -28.33 -5.40
CA ARG A 185 4.56 -27.47 -6.59
C ARG A 185 5.98 -26.95 -6.84
N ALA A 186 6.81 -26.92 -5.79
CA ALA A 186 8.15 -26.35 -5.85
C ALA A 186 9.08 -27.04 -6.86
N ALA A 187 9.04 -28.38 -6.95
CA ALA A 187 9.96 -29.14 -7.80
C ALA A 187 9.97 -28.67 -9.27
N ARG A 188 8.80 -28.36 -9.84
CA ARG A 188 8.67 -27.87 -11.23
C ARG A 188 8.83 -26.35 -11.33
N ALA A 189 8.46 -25.60 -10.30
CA ALA A 189 8.41 -24.14 -10.33
C ALA A 189 9.76 -23.46 -10.05
N ARG A 190 10.68 -24.12 -9.35
CA ARG A 190 11.98 -23.56 -8.89
C ARG A 190 12.76 -22.78 -9.97
N PRO A 191 13.11 -23.35 -11.14
CA PRO A 191 13.94 -22.63 -12.12
C PRO A 191 13.26 -21.36 -12.62
N ARG A 192 11.94 -21.43 -12.85
CA ARG A 192 11.11 -20.30 -13.28
C ARG A 192 11.06 -19.22 -12.20
N ILE A 193 10.77 -19.59 -10.95
CA ILE A 193 10.69 -18.64 -9.82
C ILE A 193 12.02 -17.91 -9.63
N ARG A 194 13.16 -18.63 -9.65
CA ARG A 194 14.48 -18.03 -9.51
C ARG A 194 14.75 -16.97 -10.57
N ARG A 195 14.46 -17.27 -11.85
CA ARG A 195 14.60 -16.29 -12.94
C ARG A 195 13.72 -15.07 -12.74
N LEU A 196 12.43 -15.28 -12.45
CA LEU A 196 11.47 -14.20 -12.27
C LEU A 196 11.81 -13.27 -11.09
N LEU A 197 12.32 -13.85 -9.98
CA LEU A 197 12.79 -13.09 -8.82
C LEU A 197 14.03 -12.26 -9.13
N THR A 198 14.98 -12.81 -9.90
CA THR A 198 16.16 -12.05 -10.36
C THR A 198 15.76 -10.87 -11.23
N ASP A 199 14.84 -11.07 -12.19
CA ASP A 199 14.34 -10.01 -13.07
C ASP A 199 13.62 -8.91 -12.25
N ALA A 200 12.76 -9.30 -11.32
CA ALA A 200 12.06 -8.38 -10.42
C ALA A 200 13.02 -7.62 -9.51
N ARG A 201 14.03 -8.29 -8.94
CA ARG A 201 15.08 -7.66 -8.12
C ARG A 201 15.72 -6.50 -8.87
N HIS A 202 16.10 -6.70 -10.12
CA HIS A 202 16.70 -5.64 -10.93
C HIS A 202 15.73 -4.47 -11.18
N ALA A 203 14.43 -4.72 -11.35
CA ALA A 203 13.43 -3.66 -11.44
C ALA A 203 13.32 -2.84 -10.15
N PHE A 204 13.30 -3.51 -9.00
CA PHE A 204 13.32 -2.87 -7.68
C PHE A 204 14.60 -2.07 -7.44
N GLU A 205 15.77 -2.64 -7.70
CA GLU A 205 17.06 -1.95 -7.52
C GLU A 205 17.17 -0.70 -8.40
N ARG A 206 16.67 -0.75 -9.65
CA ARG A 206 16.57 0.46 -10.50
C ARG A 206 15.63 1.52 -9.92
N ALA A 207 14.49 1.12 -9.36
CA ALA A 207 13.56 2.05 -8.73
C ALA A 207 14.16 2.68 -7.47
N LEU A 208 14.80 1.87 -6.62
CA LEU A 208 15.56 2.33 -5.45
C LEU A 208 16.68 3.28 -5.87
N ALA A 209 17.44 2.97 -6.91
CA ALA A 209 18.50 3.85 -7.41
C ALA A 209 17.98 5.23 -7.84
N ARG A 210 16.79 5.30 -8.46
CA ARG A 210 16.15 6.59 -8.78
C ARG A 210 15.76 7.37 -7.53
N MET A 211 15.26 6.69 -6.49
CA MET A 211 14.91 7.33 -5.21
C MET A 211 16.12 7.85 -4.43
N HIS A 212 17.28 7.18 -4.55
CA HIS A 212 18.52 7.58 -3.87
C HIS A 212 19.24 8.73 -4.57
N ARG A 213 18.85 9.10 -5.80
CA ARG A 213 19.46 10.26 -6.47
C ARG A 213 19.11 11.53 -5.68
N PRO A 214 20.10 12.32 -5.25
CA PRO A 214 19.82 13.60 -4.60
C PRO A 214 19.03 14.45 -5.59
N THR A 215 17.81 14.83 -5.21
CA THR A 215 17.06 15.80 -5.98
C THR A 215 17.78 17.14 -5.82
N PRO A 216 18.13 17.88 -6.90
CA PRO A 216 18.65 19.23 -6.75
C PRO A 216 17.64 19.98 -5.88
N ALA A 217 18.13 20.61 -4.81
CA ALA A 217 17.29 21.25 -3.82
C ALA A 217 16.29 22.17 -4.54
N ARG A 218 15.03 21.75 -4.71
CA ARG A 218 13.95 22.72 -4.89
C ARG A 218 14.02 23.53 -3.62
N ALA A 219 14.51 24.76 -3.75
CA ALA A 219 14.55 25.70 -2.66
C ALA A 219 13.18 25.65 -1.99
N ALA A 220 13.15 25.14 -0.76
CA ALA A 220 11.97 25.31 0.07
C ALA A 220 11.69 26.82 0.05
N PRO A 221 10.45 27.27 -0.18
CA PRO A 221 10.16 28.68 -0.02
C PRO A 221 10.68 29.08 1.36
N ALA A 222 11.60 30.05 1.38
CA ALA A 222 12.27 30.47 2.60
C ALA A 222 11.18 30.76 3.63
N ALA A 223 11.12 29.94 4.68
CA ALA A 223 10.24 30.22 5.80
C ALA A 223 10.65 31.60 6.33
N ARG A 224 9.73 32.57 6.29
CA ARG A 224 9.92 33.87 6.92
C ARG A 224 10.23 33.61 8.39
N ALA A 225 11.50 33.79 8.75
CA ALA A 225 11.90 34.00 10.14
C ALA A 225 11.40 35.40 10.50
N ASP A 226 10.24 35.44 11.15
CA ASP A 226 9.88 36.39 12.22
C ASP A 226 8.36 36.34 12.43
N GLY A 227 7.99 35.64 13.51
CA GLY A 227 6.63 35.51 14.03
C GLY A 227 6.72 35.00 15.48
N PRO A 228 5.76 35.37 16.35
CA PRO A 228 5.92 35.33 17.81
C PRO A 228 6.31 33.93 18.29
N THR A 229 7.19 33.89 19.29
CA THR A 229 7.76 32.68 19.91
C THR A 229 6.73 31.57 20.08
N ALA A 230 6.68 30.66 19.10
CA ALA A 230 5.85 29.48 19.16
C ALA A 230 6.28 28.63 20.38
N ALA A 231 5.30 28.10 21.12
CA ALA A 231 5.55 27.23 22.25
C ALA A 231 6.56 26.12 21.86
N PRO A 232 7.48 25.73 22.76
CA PRO A 232 8.52 24.76 22.43
C PRO A 232 7.90 23.45 21.94
N THR A 233 8.18 23.09 20.69
CA THR A 233 7.68 21.85 20.08
C THR A 233 8.01 20.67 20.97
N ARG A 234 7.00 19.88 21.36
CA ARG A 234 7.19 18.68 22.17
C ARG A 234 8.12 17.68 21.48
N ALA A 235 8.73 16.78 22.25
CA ALA A 235 9.75 15.86 21.74
C ALA A 235 9.20 14.93 20.63
N ILE A 236 8.01 14.37 20.84
CA ILE A 236 7.34 13.50 19.86
C ILE A 236 6.98 14.28 18.59
N GLU A 237 6.33 15.43 18.71
CA GLU A 237 5.98 16.26 17.56
C GLU A 237 7.22 16.67 16.71
N ALA A 238 8.32 17.02 17.37
CA ALA A 238 9.57 17.31 16.66
C ALA A 238 10.14 16.07 15.94
N ALA A 239 10.01 14.88 16.53
CA ALA A 239 10.42 13.63 15.88
C ALA A 239 9.56 13.35 14.65
N VAL A 240 8.23 13.53 14.74
CA VAL A 240 7.31 13.32 13.61
C VAL A 240 7.63 14.26 12.45
N ARG A 241 7.81 15.56 12.72
CA ARG A 241 8.20 16.54 11.69
C ARG A 241 9.50 16.17 11.00
N MET A 242 10.46 15.60 11.73
CA MET A 242 11.71 15.12 11.14
C MET A 242 11.46 13.96 10.15
N VAL A 243 10.64 12.97 10.52
CA VAL A 243 10.30 11.85 9.62
C VAL A 243 9.46 12.34 8.42
N GLU A 244 8.50 13.23 8.64
CA GLU A 244 7.68 13.85 7.58
C GLU A 244 8.52 14.66 6.58
N ALA A 245 9.59 15.30 7.03
CA ALA A 245 10.51 16.00 6.13
C ALA A 245 11.26 15.04 5.20
N ILE A 246 11.48 13.79 5.62
CA ILE A 246 12.25 12.76 4.90
C ILE A 246 11.34 11.83 4.09
N ALA A 247 10.03 11.79 4.39
CA ALA A 247 9.10 10.83 3.81
C ALA A 247 9.02 10.86 2.28
N ASP A 248 9.09 12.04 1.66
CA ASP A 248 8.96 12.14 0.20
C ASP A 248 10.28 11.82 -0.52
N PHE A 249 11.42 12.13 0.11
CA PHE A 249 12.74 11.90 -0.46
C PHE A 249 13.83 11.89 0.61
N PRO A 250 14.92 11.12 0.39
CA PRO A 250 16.04 11.08 1.31
C PRO A 250 16.66 12.46 1.51
N ARG A 251 17.08 12.77 2.74
CA ARG A 251 17.68 14.07 3.10
C ARG A 251 18.84 13.92 4.07
N SER A 252 19.82 14.80 3.98
CA SER A 252 20.80 14.97 5.07
C SER A 252 20.11 15.47 6.34
N VAL A 253 20.73 15.23 7.50
CA VAL A 253 20.23 15.73 8.79
C VAL A 253 20.01 17.25 8.76
N THR A 254 20.90 18.00 8.13
CA THR A 254 20.80 19.47 8.02
C THR A 254 19.60 19.91 7.19
N ALA A 255 19.38 19.29 6.01
CA ALA A 255 18.24 19.62 5.17
C ALA A 255 16.91 19.25 5.83
N ALA A 256 16.86 18.11 6.52
CA ALA A 256 15.70 17.70 7.30
C ALA A 256 15.45 18.61 8.51
N ALA A 257 16.50 19.06 9.21
CA ALA A 257 16.39 20.02 10.31
C ALA A 257 15.76 21.34 9.86
N SER A 258 16.23 21.88 8.73
CA SER A 258 15.69 23.10 8.12
C SER A 258 14.22 22.92 7.74
N ALA A 259 13.87 21.84 7.03
CA ALA A 259 12.50 21.55 6.62
C ALA A 259 11.55 21.31 7.81
N ALA A 260 12.03 20.70 8.89
CA ALA A 260 11.26 20.45 10.10
C ALA A 260 11.18 21.68 11.05
N GLY A 261 11.91 22.77 10.75
CA GLY A 261 11.99 23.95 11.61
C GLY A 261 12.69 23.67 12.94
N LEU A 262 13.73 22.83 12.95
CA LEU A 262 14.45 22.38 14.15
C LEU A 262 15.88 22.90 14.19
N ARG A 263 16.37 23.23 15.39
CA ARG A 263 17.80 23.48 15.61
C ARG A 263 18.61 22.22 15.28
N LEU A 264 19.74 22.39 14.60
CA LEU A 264 20.56 21.28 14.10
C LEU A 264 20.98 20.29 15.19
N ASP A 265 21.42 20.76 16.37
CA ASP A 265 21.82 19.88 17.47
C ASP A 265 20.66 19.02 18.00
N ARG A 266 19.45 19.57 17.98
CA ARG A 266 18.24 18.83 18.36
C ARG A 266 17.89 17.81 17.29
N ALA A 267 17.95 18.21 16.01
CA ALA A 267 17.68 17.33 14.88
C ALA A 267 18.67 16.15 14.81
N ARG A 268 19.97 16.36 15.06
CA ARG A 268 20.98 15.30 15.15
C ARG A 268 20.62 14.26 16.22
N ARG A 269 20.33 14.71 17.44
CA ARG A 269 19.91 13.80 18.54
C ARG A 269 18.62 13.03 18.20
N LEU A 270 17.67 13.68 17.53
CA LEU A 270 16.44 13.01 17.08
C LEU A 270 16.73 12.00 15.97
N ALA A 271 17.54 12.34 14.98
CA ALA A 271 17.94 11.44 13.90
C ALA A 271 18.62 10.19 14.46
N ASP A 272 19.59 10.32 15.36
CA ASP A 272 20.27 9.17 15.99
C ASP A 272 19.29 8.28 16.75
N THR A 273 18.32 8.89 17.41
CA THR A 273 17.26 8.16 18.12
C THR A 273 16.35 7.43 17.15
N LEU A 274 15.86 8.10 16.11
CA LEU A 274 14.96 7.54 15.10
C LEU A 274 15.63 6.42 14.31
N VAL A 275 16.92 6.55 14.00
CA VAL A 275 17.75 5.51 13.38
C VAL A 275 17.86 4.29 14.29
N ARG A 276 18.23 4.49 15.56
CA ARG A 276 18.35 3.41 16.54
C ARG A 276 17.03 2.67 16.79
N THR A 277 15.88 3.36 16.65
CA THR A 277 14.55 2.74 16.78
C THR A 277 13.95 2.16 15.49
N GLY A 278 14.63 2.32 14.35
CA GLY A 278 14.13 1.85 13.06
C GLY A 278 12.87 2.57 12.58
N LEU A 279 12.80 3.90 12.78
CA LEU A 279 11.89 4.74 11.98
C LEU A 279 12.60 5.46 10.83
N LEU A 280 13.90 5.69 11.00
CA LEU A 280 14.78 6.16 9.95
C LEU A 280 15.89 5.15 9.75
N ALA A 281 16.49 5.16 8.57
CA ALA A 281 17.76 4.53 8.29
C ALA A 281 18.75 5.60 7.83
N ARG A 282 20.04 5.33 8.02
CA ARG A 282 21.12 6.24 7.65
C ARG A 282 22.10 5.53 6.73
N ASP A 283 22.42 6.18 5.62
CA ASP A 283 23.51 5.78 4.72
C ASP A 283 24.85 6.03 5.44
N ALA A 284 25.70 5.00 5.47
CA ALA A 284 26.99 5.05 6.19
C ALA A 284 28.05 5.91 5.49
N GLU A 285 27.96 6.08 4.16
CA GLU A 285 28.91 6.86 3.37
C GLU A 285 28.46 8.32 3.24
N THR A 286 27.15 8.55 3.01
CA THR A 286 26.64 9.88 2.66
C THR A 286 25.96 10.62 3.82
N ASP A 287 25.70 9.96 4.96
CA ASP A 287 24.94 10.46 6.11
C ASP A 287 23.48 10.89 5.75
N VAL A 288 23.00 10.45 4.59
CA VAL A 288 21.62 10.69 4.14
C VAL A 288 20.66 9.82 4.94
N LEU A 289 19.55 10.42 5.38
CA LEU A 289 18.47 9.77 6.10
C LEU A 289 17.38 9.31 5.14
N HIS A 290 16.85 8.12 5.42
CA HIS A 290 15.73 7.48 4.73
C HIS A 290 14.66 7.10 5.74
N VAL A 291 13.40 7.01 5.32
CA VAL A 291 12.35 6.38 6.15
C VAL A 291 12.55 4.86 6.14
N ASP A 292 12.36 4.23 7.30
CA ASP A 292 12.49 2.78 7.44
C ASP A 292 11.40 2.04 6.62
N PRO A 293 11.76 1.09 5.74
CA PRO A 293 10.80 0.40 4.88
C PRO A 293 9.72 -0.39 5.62
N ALA A 294 9.94 -0.80 6.88
CA ALA A 294 8.94 -1.52 7.66
C ALA A 294 7.69 -0.68 7.94
N ILE A 295 7.83 0.65 7.94
CA ILE A 295 6.70 1.58 8.09
C ILE A 295 5.75 1.50 6.91
N HIS A 296 6.21 1.12 5.72
CA HIS A 296 5.35 1.03 4.51
C HIS A 296 4.20 0.04 4.68
N ALA A 297 4.27 -0.89 5.63
CA ALA A 297 3.18 -1.81 5.94
C ALA A 297 1.94 -1.11 6.49
N TRP A 298 2.07 -0.01 7.24
CA TRP A 298 0.96 0.53 8.04
C TRP A 298 -0.22 0.97 7.19
N HIS A 299 0.02 1.70 6.10
CA HIS A 299 -1.06 2.14 5.21
C HIS A 299 -1.72 0.96 4.48
N ARG A 300 -0.93 -0.02 4.04
CA ARG A 300 -1.43 -1.20 3.31
C ARG A 300 -2.20 -2.16 4.22
N ALA A 301 -1.79 -2.31 5.48
CA ALA A 301 -2.50 -3.10 6.47
C ALA A 301 -3.79 -2.41 6.95
N ALA A 302 -3.81 -1.07 7.02
CA ALA A 302 -5.00 -0.32 7.41
C ALA A 302 -6.09 -0.30 6.33
N TYR A 303 -5.72 -0.48 5.06
CA TYR A 303 -6.60 -0.34 3.89
C TYR A 303 -7.91 -1.13 3.98
N ALA A 304 -7.83 -2.47 4.01
CA ALA A 304 -9.02 -3.32 3.96
C ALA A 304 -9.89 -3.20 5.22
N PRO A 305 -9.33 -3.19 6.45
CA PRO A 305 -10.10 -2.94 7.66
C PRO A 305 -10.80 -1.57 7.65
N THR A 306 -10.16 -0.53 7.14
CA THR A 306 -10.77 0.81 7.03
C THR A 306 -11.98 0.76 6.10
N LEU A 307 -11.86 0.21 4.90
CA LEU A 307 -13.00 0.08 3.99
C LEU A 307 -14.11 -0.82 4.54
N ALA A 308 -13.77 -1.90 5.25
CA ALA A 308 -14.77 -2.74 5.91
C ALA A 308 -15.54 -1.99 7.01
N LEU A 309 -14.84 -1.10 7.74
CA LEU A 309 -15.43 -0.31 8.83
C LEU A 309 -16.31 0.84 8.33
N VAL A 310 -15.78 1.68 7.43
CA VAL A 310 -16.49 2.91 7.00
C VAL A 310 -17.29 2.74 5.71
N GLY A 311 -16.87 1.82 4.84
CA GLY A 311 -17.40 1.65 3.50
C GLY A 311 -18.90 1.38 3.44
N PRO A 312 -19.47 0.48 4.26
CA PRO A 312 -20.91 0.20 4.24
C PRO A 312 -21.77 1.45 4.44
N ALA A 313 -21.41 2.32 5.39
CA ALA A 313 -22.13 3.56 5.64
C ALA A 313 -22.00 4.56 4.47
N ARG A 314 -20.80 4.67 3.87
CA ARG A 314 -20.59 5.53 2.68
C ARG A 314 -21.37 5.02 1.46
N ALA A 315 -21.35 3.71 1.24
CA ALA A 315 -22.05 3.07 0.13
C ALA A 315 -23.56 3.22 0.27
N ALA A 316 -24.12 3.00 1.47
CA ALA A 316 -25.55 3.18 1.73
C ALA A 316 -26.01 4.63 1.51
N ALA A 317 -25.27 5.62 2.05
CA ALA A 317 -25.60 7.02 1.85
C ALA A 317 -25.57 7.42 0.37
N THR A 318 -24.53 6.99 -0.36
CA THR A 318 -24.40 7.25 -1.80
C THR A 318 -25.51 6.57 -2.59
N ALA A 319 -25.84 5.32 -2.27
CA ALA A 319 -26.86 4.56 -2.96
C ALA A 319 -28.26 5.17 -2.78
N GLN A 320 -28.58 5.60 -1.56
CA GLN A 320 -29.85 6.27 -1.26
C GLN A 320 -29.99 7.60 -2.01
N GLN A 321 -28.90 8.38 -2.10
CA GLN A 321 -28.90 9.65 -2.82
C GLN A 321 -28.96 9.44 -4.34
N ALA A 322 -28.21 8.46 -4.84
CA ALA A 322 -28.10 8.17 -6.26
C ALA A 322 -29.29 7.34 -6.79
N GLY A 323 -30.06 6.67 -5.94
CA GLY A 323 -31.09 5.71 -6.38
C GLY A 323 -30.50 4.61 -7.27
N ALA A 324 -29.31 4.12 -6.92
CA ALA A 324 -28.57 3.13 -7.70
C ALA A 324 -27.75 2.23 -6.76
N CYS A 325 -27.39 1.04 -7.22
CA CYS A 325 -26.54 0.14 -6.44
C CYS A 325 -25.10 0.68 -6.37
N VAL A 326 -24.43 0.41 -5.26
CA VAL A 326 -23.05 0.86 -5.02
C VAL A 326 -22.19 -0.35 -4.69
N PHE A 327 -21.04 -0.45 -5.33
CA PHE A 327 -20.03 -1.48 -5.07
C PHE A 327 -18.66 -0.83 -4.89
N VAL A 328 -17.90 -1.27 -3.89
CA VAL A 328 -16.48 -0.92 -3.75
C VAL A 328 -15.66 -2.18 -3.97
N THR A 329 -14.91 -2.18 -5.06
CA THR A 329 -14.24 -3.37 -5.58
C THR A 329 -12.74 -3.19 -5.53
N THR A 330 -12.02 -4.15 -4.94
CA THR A 330 -10.55 -4.16 -4.83
C THR A 330 -9.92 -5.14 -5.81
N LEU A 331 -8.61 -5.02 -6.01
CA LEU A 331 -7.81 -6.03 -6.68
C LEU A 331 -7.38 -7.12 -5.68
N THR A 332 -7.51 -8.40 -6.04
CA THR A 332 -6.98 -9.55 -5.29
C THR A 332 -6.35 -10.52 -6.29
N GLY A 333 -5.02 -10.59 -6.31
CA GLY A 333 -4.31 -11.15 -7.46
C GLY A 333 -4.64 -10.33 -8.71
N MET A 334 -4.94 -10.98 -9.84
CA MET A 334 -5.40 -10.29 -11.06
C MET A 334 -6.93 -10.38 -11.25
N ARG A 335 -7.69 -10.35 -10.15
CA ARG A 335 -9.15 -10.42 -10.14
C ARG A 335 -9.74 -9.27 -9.34
N SER A 336 -10.88 -8.79 -9.77
CA SER A 336 -11.69 -7.86 -9.00
C SER A 336 -12.41 -8.61 -7.88
N PHE A 337 -12.55 -7.99 -6.71
CA PHE A 337 -13.20 -8.57 -5.54
C PHE A 337 -14.03 -7.50 -4.83
N THR A 338 -15.34 -7.69 -4.73
CA THR A 338 -16.24 -6.73 -4.08
C THR A 338 -16.11 -6.84 -2.56
N MET A 339 -15.67 -5.75 -1.91
CA MET A 339 -15.45 -5.70 -0.46
C MET A 339 -16.57 -4.97 0.28
N VAL A 340 -17.26 -4.05 -0.41
CA VAL A 340 -18.43 -3.33 0.12
C VAL A 340 -19.49 -3.34 -0.97
N GLU A 341 -20.73 -3.56 -0.59
CA GLU A 341 -21.89 -3.39 -1.48
C GLU A 341 -23.07 -2.76 -0.75
N HIS A 342 -23.89 -2.06 -1.51
CA HIS A 342 -25.25 -1.69 -1.12
C HIS A 342 -26.15 -1.84 -2.34
N ILE A 343 -27.24 -2.60 -2.19
CA ILE A 343 -28.13 -2.98 -3.28
C ILE A 343 -29.45 -2.24 -3.12
N GLU A 344 -29.75 -1.36 -4.08
CA GLU A 344 -31.05 -0.70 -4.20
C GLU A 344 -31.97 -1.49 -5.14
N PRO A 345 -33.30 -1.40 -4.96
CA PRO A 345 -34.25 -1.76 -6.02
C PRO A 345 -34.03 -0.87 -7.24
N LEU A 346 -34.02 -1.45 -8.44
CA LEU A 346 -33.82 -0.74 -9.71
C LEU A 346 -35.15 -0.58 -10.45
N GLY A 347 -36.15 -0.01 -9.78
CA GLY A 347 -37.54 0.04 -10.23
C GLY A 347 -38.40 -1.12 -9.73
N GLU A 348 -39.67 -1.16 -10.15
CA GLU A 348 -40.63 -2.18 -9.73
C GLU A 348 -40.22 -3.56 -10.28
N GLY A 349 -40.06 -4.54 -9.39
CA GLY A 349 -39.75 -5.92 -9.76
C GLY A 349 -38.30 -6.20 -10.18
N LEU A 350 -37.41 -5.21 -10.18
CA LEU A 350 -36.00 -5.37 -10.58
C LEU A 350 -35.05 -5.17 -9.38
N ARG A 351 -34.12 -6.11 -9.20
CA ARG A 351 -33.08 -6.06 -8.17
C ARG A 351 -31.81 -6.74 -8.66
N MET A 352 -30.64 -6.18 -8.31
CA MET A 352 -29.36 -6.82 -8.57
C MET A 352 -29.08 -7.98 -7.59
N ALA A 353 -28.41 -9.01 -8.10
CA ALA A 353 -27.86 -10.07 -7.26
C ALA A 353 -26.68 -9.55 -6.41
N PRO A 354 -26.45 -10.09 -5.20
CA PRO A 354 -25.32 -9.71 -4.37
C PRO A 354 -23.98 -10.22 -4.92
N TRP A 355 -22.96 -9.38 -4.81
CA TRP A 355 -21.60 -9.60 -5.31
C TRP A 355 -20.53 -9.59 -4.21
N LEU A 356 -20.88 -9.29 -2.96
CA LEU A 356 -19.95 -9.27 -1.83
C LEU A 356 -19.13 -10.56 -1.76
N GLY A 357 -17.81 -10.42 -1.72
CA GLY A 357 -16.87 -11.52 -1.59
C GLY A 357 -16.67 -12.36 -2.86
N ARG A 358 -17.24 -11.96 -4.01
CA ARG A 358 -17.12 -12.72 -5.26
C ARG A 358 -15.94 -12.25 -6.11
N PRO A 359 -14.97 -13.12 -6.44
CA PRO A 359 -13.90 -12.78 -7.37
C PRO A 359 -14.40 -12.84 -8.82
N HIS A 360 -14.05 -11.84 -9.63
CA HIS A 360 -14.41 -11.78 -11.05
C HIS A 360 -13.18 -11.39 -11.91
N PRO A 361 -13.05 -11.86 -13.16
CA PRO A 361 -11.95 -11.46 -14.04
C PRO A 361 -11.89 -9.95 -14.28
N LEU A 362 -10.68 -9.37 -14.23
CA LEU A 362 -10.51 -7.93 -14.35
C LEU A 362 -11.03 -7.37 -15.69
N VAL A 363 -10.95 -8.14 -16.78
CA VAL A 363 -11.33 -7.70 -18.13
C VAL A 363 -12.84 -7.44 -18.27
N GLY A 364 -13.67 -8.23 -17.57
CA GLY A 364 -15.14 -8.12 -17.60
C GLY A 364 -15.74 -7.33 -16.44
N SER A 365 -14.97 -7.06 -15.39
CA SER A 365 -15.44 -6.33 -14.21
C SER A 365 -15.74 -4.86 -14.50
N ASP A 366 -16.85 -4.35 -13.94
CA ASP A 366 -17.23 -2.93 -13.93
C ASP A 366 -16.12 -1.99 -13.43
N GLY A 367 -15.41 -2.40 -12.37
CA GLY A 367 -14.29 -1.65 -11.79
C GLY A 367 -12.93 -2.04 -12.35
N GLY A 368 -12.87 -3.04 -13.24
CA GLY A 368 -11.63 -3.67 -13.64
C GLY A 368 -10.62 -2.75 -14.34
N PRO A 369 -11.02 -2.01 -15.39
CA PRO A 369 -10.14 -1.02 -16.02
C PRO A 369 -9.69 0.08 -15.04
N THR A 370 -10.57 0.49 -14.12
CA THR A 370 -10.26 1.48 -13.07
C THR A 370 -9.20 0.95 -12.10
N LEU A 371 -9.32 -0.31 -11.67
CA LEU A 371 -8.30 -0.98 -10.85
C LEU A 371 -6.96 -1.16 -11.57
N ALA A 372 -6.98 -1.27 -12.90
CA ALA A 372 -5.78 -1.44 -13.72
C ALA A 372 -5.10 -0.13 -14.13
N MET A 373 -5.66 1.03 -13.74
CA MET A 373 -5.24 2.32 -14.28
C MET A 373 -3.85 2.80 -13.83
N ASP A 374 -3.22 2.12 -12.88
CA ASP A 374 -1.83 2.41 -12.49
C ASP A 374 -0.80 1.61 -13.30
N PHE A 375 -1.20 0.71 -14.21
CA PHE A 375 -0.30 -0.07 -15.07
C PHE A 375 -0.16 0.53 -16.48
N ASP A 376 1.03 0.89 -16.92
CA ASP A 376 1.23 1.32 -18.32
C ASP A 376 0.89 0.22 -19.35
N ALA A 377 0.84 0.56 -20.65
CA ALA A 377 0.48 -0.41 -21.69
C ALA A 377 1.41 -1.64 -21.73
N ALA A 378 2.72 -1.47 -21.50
CA ALA A 378 3.67 -2.58 -21.50
C ALA A 378 3.49 -3.48 -20.27
N GLN A 379 3.13 -2.91 -19.12
CA GLN A 379 2.77 -3.62 -17.90
C GLN A 379 1.44 -4.36 -18.07
N LEU A 380 0.43 -3.72 -18.66
CA LEU A 380 -0.85 -4.34 -18.99
C LEU A 380 -0.66 -5.54 -19.91
N ALA A 381 0.15 -5.44 -20.97
CA ALA A 381 0.44 -6.56 -21.87
C ALA A 381 1.02 -7.78 -21.15
N GLN A 382 1.83 -7.57 -20.10
CA GLN A 382 2.40 -8.65 -19.29
C GLN A 382 1.40 -9.26 -18.31
N LEU A 383 0.48 -8.46 -17.78
CA LEU A 383 -0.53 -8.89 -16.82
C LEU A 383 -1.78 -9.47 -17.48
N PHE A 384 -2.02 -9.15 -18.75
CA PHE A 384 -3.25 -9.51 -19.45
C PHE A 384 -3.42 -11.03 -19.54
N PRO A 385 -4.60 -11.59 -19.24
CA PRO A 385 -4.79 -13.04 -19.28
C PRO A 385 -4.66 -13.58 -20.71
N ARG A 386 -3.72 -14.51 -20.92
CA ARG A 386 -3.38 -15.09 -22.24
C ARG A 386 -4.51 -15.79 -22.99
N ARG A 387 -5.64 -16.03 -22.33
CA ARG A 387 -6.84 -16.63 -22.93
C ARG A 387 -7.63 -15.66 -23.81
N HIS A 388 -7.38 -14.36 -23.68
CA HIS A 388 -8.04 -13.31 -24.45
C HIS A 388 -7.20 -12.93 -25.67
N GLY A 389 -7.87 -12.54 -26.75
CA GLY A 389 -7.23 -12.11 -27.99
C GLY A 389 -6.81 -10.64 -27.97
N ALA A 390 -6.18 -10.22 -29.08
CA ALA A 390 -5.71 -8.85 -29.25
C ALA A 390 -6.85 -7.82 -29.22
N ALA A 391 -8.02 -8.16 -29.78
CA ALA A 391 -9.18 -7.26 -29.81
C ALA A 391 -9.71 -6.95 -28.40
N GLU A 392 -9.83 -7.95 -27.52
CA GLU A 392 -10.24 -7.73 -26.13
C GLU A 392 -9.18 -6.95 -25.34
N TYR A 393 -7.90 -7.21 -25.60
CA TYR A 393 -6.81 -6.45 -25.01
C TYR A 393 -6.88 -4.97 -25.39
N ASP A 394 -7.00 -4.66 -26.69
CA ASP A 394 -7.09 -3.28 -27.16
C ASP A 394 -8.31 -2.57 -26.58
N GLN A 395 -9.44 -3.27 -26.46
CA GLN A 395 -10.63 -2.73 -25.81
C GLN A 395 -10.38 -2.43 -24.32
N PHE A 396 -9.70 -3.33 -23.61
CA PHE A 396 -9.35 -3.14 -22.21
C PHE A 396 -8.41 -1.95 -22.02
N VAL A 397 -7.35 -1.84 -22.82
CA VAL A 397 -6.40 -0.72 -22.80
C VAL A 397 -7.12 0.61 -23.06
N ARG A 398 -8.00 0.68 -24.07
CA ARG A 398 -8.80 1.88 -24.34
C ARG A 398 -9.66 2.29 -23.14
N ARG A 399 -10.26 1.33 -22.42
CA ARG A 399 -11.04 1.61 -21.21
C ARG A 399 -10.16 2.14 -20.08
N VAL A 400 -8.96 1.60 -19.92
CA VAL A 400 -7.96 2.07 -18.95
C VAL A 400 -7.50 3.50 -19.28
N GLU A 401 -7.22 3.79 -20.54
CA GLU A 401 -6.86 5.15 -20.99
C GLU A 401 -8.01 6.14 -20.78
N ARG A 402 -9.25 5.70 -21.02
CA ARG A 402 -10.45 6.51 -20.79
C ARG A 402 -10.60 6.93 -19.33
N VAL A 403 -10.49 6.00 -18.39
CA VAL A 403 -10.58 6.33 -16.95
C VAL A 403 -9.43 7.22 -16.49
N ARG A 404 -8.24 7.09 -17.08
CA ARG A 404 -7.12 8.01 -16.80
C ARG A 404 -7.41 9.43 -17.25
N ALA A 405 -7.98 9.60 -18.44
CA ALA A 405 -8.28 10.90 -19.00
C ALA A 405 -9.46 11.58 -18.28
N ASP A 406 -10.55 10.83 -18.07
CA ASP A 406 -11.83 11.39 -17.61
C ASP A 406 -12.00 11.29 -16.08
N GLY A 407 -11.14 10.55 -15.39
CA GLY A 407 -11.24 10.26 -13.95
C GLY A 407 -12.36 9.29 -13.58
N THR A 408 -13.22 8.92 -14.54
CA THR A 408 -14.29 7.94 -14.40
C THR A 408 -14.40 7.09 -15.66
N LEU A 409 -14.99 5.91 -15.55
CA LEU A 409 -15.34 5.07 -16.68
C LEU A 409 -16.83 4.75 -16.63
N THR A 410 -17.54 5.04 -17.71
CA THR A 410 -18.90 4.52 -17.93
C THR A 410 -18.80 3.31 -18.86
N MET A 411 -19.39 2.18 -18.47
CA MET A 411 -19.36 0.95 -19.24
C MET A 411 -20.70 0.22 -19.15
N ARG A 412 -21.21 -0.24 -20.30
CA ARG A 412 -22.30 -1.22 -20.32
C ARG A 412 -21.70 -2.60 -20.05
N SER A 413 -22.33 -3.38 -19.17
CA SER A 413 -21.83 -4.72 -18.83
C SER A 413 -21.71 -5.57 -20.10
N ILE A 414 -20.60 -6.29 -20.21
CA ILE A 414 -20.35 -7.22 -21.33
C ILE A 414 -20.97 -8.61 -21.06
N ASP A 415 -21.18 -8.95 -19.78
CA ASP A 415 -21.68 -10.26 -19.36
C ASP A 415 -23.19 -10.24 -19.10
N GLU A 416 -23.76 -9.09 -18.76
CA GLU A 416 -25.17 -8.95 -18.39
C GLU A 416 -25.85 -7.81 -19.18
N PHE A 417 -26.85 -8.18 -20.00
CA PHE A 417 -27.60 -7.20 -20.78
C PHE A 417 -28.44 -6.29 -19.87
N GLY A 418 -28.52 -5.01 -20.22
CA GLY A 418 -29.35 -4.04 -19.51
C GLY A 418 -28.68 -3.38 -18.30
N ILE A 419 -27.44 -3.72 -17.96
CA ILE A 419 -26.71 -3.09 -16.84
C ILE A 419 -25.66 -2.08 -17.34
N THR A 420 -25.58 -0.92 -16.69
CA THR A 420 -24.52 0.07 -16.89
C THR A 420 -23.88 0.44 -15.57
N SER A 421 -22.54 0.50 -15.57
CA SER A 421 -21.73 0.90 -14.42
C SER A 421 -20.96 2.18 -14.71
N ILE A 422 -20.73 2.96 -13.64
CA ILE A 422 -19.83 4.09 -13.62
C ILE A 422 -18.82 3.86 -12.50
N SER A 423 -17.54 3.77 -12.83
CA SER A 423 -16.49 3.56 -11.83
C SER A 423 -15.52 4.73 -11.72
N ALA A 424 -15.05 4.98 -10.50
CA ALA A 424 -14.07 6.01 -10.16
C ALA A 424 -13.00 5.44 -9.20
N PRO A 425 -11.75 5.90 -9.27
CA PRO A 425 -10.65 5.31 -8.50
C PRO A 425 -10.62 5.79 -7.05
N VAL A 426 -10.65 4.85 -6.12
CA VAL A 426 -10.35 5.06 -4.69
C VAL A 426 -8.85 4.86 -4.49
N ARG A 427 -8.16 5.86 -3.93
CA ARG A 427 -6.70 5.85 -3.74
C ARG A 427 -6.29 5.61 -2.30
N ASP A 428 -5.17 4.93 -2.11
CA ASP A 428 -4.53 4.79 -0.80
C ASP A 428 -3.63 5.98 -0.44
N ALA A 429 -3.06 5.94 0.76
CA ALA A 429 -2.12 6.94 1.24
C ALA A 429 -0.85 7.11 0.38
N ALA A 430 -0.48 6.12 -0.44
CA ALA A 430 0.65 6.18 -1.36
C ALA A 430 0.27 6.73 -2.75
N GLY A 431 -1.01 7.05 -2.97
CA GLY A 431 -1.52 7.59 -4.22
C GLY A 431 -1.84 6.54 -5.29
N LEU A 432 -1.76 5.24 -4.95
CA LEU A 432 -2.11 4.13 -5.83
C LEU A 432 -3.61 3.83 -5.74
N VAL A 433 -4.19 3.27 -6.80
CA VAL A 433 -5.56 2.78 -6.81
C VAL A 433 -5.67 1.54 -5.93
N ALA A 434 -6.42 1.69 -4.85
CA ALA A 434 -6.69 0.63 -3.88
C ALA A 434 -8.01 -0.09 -4.19
N ALA A 435 -9.00 0.67 -4.64
CA ALA A 435 -10.31 0.15 -5.04
C ALA A 435 -10.93 0.97 -6.18
N ALA A 436 -12.01 0.46 -6.76
CA ALA A 436 -12.91 1.19 -7.63
C ALA A 436 -14.26 1.37 -6.91
N ALA A 437 -14.74 2.61 -6.83
CA ALA A 437 -16.09 2.93 -6.41
C ALA A 437 -17.00 2.89 -7.63
N CYS A 438 -17.97 1.99 -7.64
CA CYS A 438 -18.82 1.68 -8.78
C CYS A 438 -20.29 2.01 -8.44
N ILE A 439 -20.91 2.87 -9.24
CA ILE A 439 -22.36 3.09 -9.26
C ILE A 439 -22.94 2.23 -10.38
N VAL A 440 -23.90 1.37 -10.08
CA VAL A 440 -24.43 0.39 -11.04
C VAL A 440 -25.95 0.40 -11.02
N GLY A 441 -26.57 0.38 -12.21
CA GLY A 441 -28.02 0.37 -12.35
C GLY A 441 -28.48 -0.10 -13.72
N ALA A 442 -29.79 -0.07 -13.93
CA ALA A 442 -30.39 -0.34 -15.23
C ALA A 442 -29.90 0.69 -16.25
N THR A 443 -29.64 0.26 -17.48
CA THR A 443 -29.02 1.09 -18.51
C THR A 443 -29.83 2.34 -18.80
N GLU A 444 -31.15 2.22 -18.86
CA GLU A 444 -32.05 3.34 -19.18
C GLU A 444 -31.98 4.42 -18.08
N ASP A 445 -32.03 4.00 -16.82
CA ASP A 445 -31.91 4.89 -15.65
C ASP A 445 -30.54 5.56 -15.59
N VAL A 446 -29.47 4.77 -15.73
CA VAL A 446 -28.09 5.29 -15.67
C VAL A 446 -27.81 6.24 -16.82
N SER A 447 -28.31 5.93 -18.03
CA SER A 447 -28.09 6.77 -19.22
C SER A 447 -28.78 8.12 -19.09
N SER A 448 -30.00 8.16 -18.54
CA SER A 448 -30.76 9.41 -18.36
C SER A 448 -30.17 10.32 -17.27
N ARG A 449 -29.46 9.76 -16.29
CA ARG A 449 -28.88 10.47 -15.13
C ARG A 449 -27.36 10.49 -15.12
N LEU A 450 -26.73 10.26 -16.27
CA LEU A 450 -25.29 10.00 -16.35
C LEU A 450 -24.39 11.07 -15.67
N PRO A 451 -24.61 12.40 -15.86
CA PRO A 451 -23.77 13.41 -15.20
C PRO A 451 -23.86 13.37 -13.67
N GLU A 452 -25.06 13.16 -13.14
CA GLU A 452 -25.35 13.08 -11.70
C GLU A 452 -24.66 11.85 -11.09
N LEU A 453 -24.85 10.67 -11.68
CA LEU A 453 -24.28 9.42 -11.17
C LEU A 453 -22.75 9.39 -11.31
N ARG A 454 -22.19 10.07 -12.32
CA ARG A 454 -20.74 10.28 -12.43
C ARG A 454 -20.20 11.14 -11.29
N ALA A 455 -20.90 12.21 -10.93
CA ALA A 455 -20.53 13.03 -9.79
C ALA A 455 -20.60 12.23 -8.48
N ALA A 456 -21.64 11.40 -8.30
CA ALA A 456 -21.76 10.52 -7.14
C ALA A 456 -20.61 9.50 -7.03
N ALA A 457 -20.20 8.89 -8.16
CA ALA A 457 -19.05 7.98 -8.19
C ALA A 457 -17.74 8.69 -7.76
N LEU A 458 -17.52 9.91 -8.25
CA LEU A 458 -16.35 10.72 -7.91
C LEU A 458 -16.35 11.14 -6.44
N ASP A 459 -17.49 11.57 -5.91
CA ASP A 459 -17.62 12.00 -4.52
C ASP A 459 -17.41 10.83 -3.55
N LEU A 460 -18.00 9.66 -3.84
CA LEU A 460 -17.76 8.44 -3.08
C LEU A 460 -16.28 8.04 -3.15
N ALA A 461 -15.67 8.08 -4.33
CA ALA A 461 -14.26 7.75 -4.49
C ALA A 461 -13.34 8.72 -3.71
N ALA A 462 -13.64 10.01 -3.73
CA ALA A 462 -12.89 11.03 -2.99
C ALA A 462 -13.04 10.85 -1.47
N THR A 463 -14.26 10.59 -1.00
CA THR A 463 -14.56 10.34 0.42
C THR A 463 -13.82 9.10 0.92
N LEU A 464 -13.90 7.99 0.20
CA LEU A 464 -13.17 6.76 0.57
C LEU A 464 -11.65 6.95 0.48
N SER A 465 -11.14 7.70 -0.50
CA SER A 465 -9.72 8.02 -0.58
C SER A 465 -9.25 8.85 0.62
N HIS A 466 -10.07 9.79 1.08
CA HIS A 466 -9.80 10.56 2.30
C HIS A 466 -9.77 9.67 3.53
N ASP A 467 -10.74 8.76 3.67
CA ASP A 467 -10.80 7.78 4.76
C ASP A 467 -9.55 6.87 4.77
N LEU A 468 -8.97 6.58 3.58
CA LEU A 468 -7.71 5.83 3.42
C LEU A 468 -6.43 6.66 3.56
N GLY A 469 -6.52 7.96 3.85
CA GLY A 469 -5.36 8.83 4.05
C GLY A 469 -4.64 9.23 2.77
N ALA A 470 -5.31 9.21 1.61
CA ALA A 470 -4.76 9.64 0.32
C ALA A 470 -4.29 11.09 0.37
N THR A 471 -2.98 11.28 0.55
CA THR A 471 -2.32 12.59 0.64
C THR A 471 -1.25 12.79 -0.43
N CYS A 472 -0.79 11.69 -1.06
CA CYS A 472 0.16 11.75 -2.15
C CYS A 472 -0.50 12.20 -3.46
N PRO A 473 0.27 12.85 -4.36
CA PRO A 473 -0.16 13.03 -5.74
C PRO A 473 -0.56 11.69 -6.37
N ARG A 474 -1.46 11.76 -7.35
CA ARG A 474 -1.89 10.58 -8.10
C ARG A 474 -0.67 9.91 -8.75
N SER A 475 -0.54 8.60 -8.57
CA SER A 475 0.40 7.83 -9.39
C SER A 475 -0.03 7.95 -10.85
N THR A 476 0.85 8.50 -11.69
CA THR A 476 0.69 8.50 -13.14
C THR A 476 1.73 7.56 -13.72
N PRO A 477 1.35 6.51 -14.47
CA PRO A 477 2.31 5.64 -15.13
C PRO A 477 3.22 6.48 -16.03
N THR A 478 4.54 6.30 -15.93
CA THR A 478 5.54 7.09 -16.66
C THR A 478 5.73 6.61 -18.10
N GLY A 479 4.67 6.12 -18.74
CA GLY A 479 4.72 5.69 -20.13
C GLY A 479 4.64 6.89 -21.06
N ASP A 480 5.76 7.24 -21.70
CA ASP A 480 5.76 8.04 -22.93
C ASP A 480 4.75 7.45 -23.92
N GLY A 481 4.09 8.30 -24.72
CA GLY A 481 2.99 7.95 -25.64
C GLY A 481 3.35 6.95 -26.74
N VAL A 482 3.66 5.72 -26.36
CA VAL A 482 3.83 4.56 -27.22
C VAL A 482 2.48 3.85 -27.30
N GLY A 483 2.04 3.54 -28.52
CA GLY A 483 0.78 2.85 -28.78
C GLY A 483 0.65 1.49 -28.07
N PRO A 484 -0.49 0.79 -28.22
CA PRO A 484 -0.78 -0.43 -27.46
C PRO A 484 0.36 -1.46 -27.62
N ALA A 485 0.98 -1.84 -26.51
CA ALA A 485 1.98 -2.90 -26.49
C ALA A 485 1.30 -4.24 -26.78
N THR A 486 1.85 -5.05 -27.68
CA THR A 486 1.23 -6.32 -28.09
C THR A 486 1.26 -7.37 -26.98
N ILE A 487 0.13 -8.05 -26.75
CA ILE A 487 0.10 -9.21 -25.85
C ILE A 487 0.94 -10.37 -26.40
N PRO A 488 1.62 -11.15 -25.54
CA PRO A 488 2.30 -12.37 -25.97
C PRO A 488 1.29 -13.37 -26.58
N PRO A 489 1.70 -14.19 -27.58
CA PRO A 489 0.81 -15.19 -28.15
C PRO A 489 0.33 -16.20 -27.09
N PRO A 490 -0.86 -16.80 -27.27
CA PRO A 490 -1.34 -17.88 -26.42
C PRO A 490 -0.34 -19.05 -26.44
N ARG A 491 -0.16 -19.72 -25.30
CA ARG A 491 0.79 -20.82 -25.12
C ARG A 491 0.22 -22.16 -25.57
#